data_AF-A0A7S1PMT8-F1
#
_entry.id   AF-A0A7S1PMT8-F1
#
_cell.length_a   1.000
_cell.length_b   1.000
_cell.length_c   1.000
_cell.angle_alpha   90.00
_cell.angle_beta   90.00
_cell.angle_gamma   90.00
#
_symmetry.space_group_name_H-M   'P 1'
#
loop_
_entity.id
_entity.type
_entity.pdbx_description
1 polymer ?
#
loop_
_entity_poly.entity_id
_entity_poly.type
_entity_poly.pdbx_seq_one_letter_code
_entity_poly.pdbx_strand_id
1 'polypeptide(L)'
;GRRSRGEVAVACLGPGSLFGEWALLNNDPRSATVTCHTDCEFLVIEKCDFDRVVKQEMAKAKQEKLEFLHAYVPGIKQMSSRKMDVMLKCFERKMVPLNHVFMEQGQIG
;
A
#
# COMPACT_ATOMS: atom_id res chain seq x y z
N GLY A 1 -16.60 13.41 31.37
CA GLY A 1 -16.60 12.11 30.69
C GLY A 1 -15.76 12.21 29.43
N ARG A 2 -14.77 11.32 29.24
CA ARG A 2 -13.91 11.29 28.05
C ARG A 2 -14.76 10.92 26.83
N ARG A 3 -14.82 11.81 25.82
CA ARG A 3 -15.40 11.50 24.50
C ARG A 3 -14.58 10.36 23.86
N SER A 4 -15.23 9.23 23.58
CA SER A 4 -14.75 8.22 22.66
C SER A 4 -14.56 8.89 21.29
N ARG A 5 -13.32 8.97 20.81
CA ARG A 5 -13.07 9.23 19.38
C ARG A 5 -13.62 8.02 18.65
N GLY A 6 -14.70 8.21 17.88
CA GLY A 6 -15.28 7.13 17.07
C GLY A 6 -14.21 6.55 16.15
N GLU A 7 -14.18 5.23 16.04
CA GLU A 7 -13.39 4.55 15.03
C GLU A 7 -13.90 4.97 13.65
N VAL A 8 -12.99 5.44 12.80
CA VAL A 8 -13.30 5.84 11.42
C VAL A 8 -12.78 4.77 10.49
N ALA A 9 -13.66 4.19 9.67
CA ALA A 9 -13.25 3.25 8.64
C ALA A 9 -12.35 3.94 7.61
N VAL A 10 -11.12 3.43 7.45
CA VAL A 10 -10.12 4.00 6.53
C VAL A 10 -10.03 3.27 5.19
N ALA A 11 -10.50 2.02 5.13
CA ALA A 11 -10.53 1.21 3.92
C ALA A 11 -11.49 0.01 4.08
N CYS A 12 -12.05 -0.45 2.96
CA CYS A 12 -12.72 -1.75 2.86
C CYS A 12 -11.86 -2.67 1.97
N LEU A 13 -11.56 -3.87 2.46
CA LEU A 13 -10.70 -4.84 1.77
C LEU A 13 -11.55 -5.95 1.15
N GLY A 14 -11.11 -6.46 0.00
CA GLY A 14 -11.75 -7.58 -0.71
C GLY A 14 -10.83 -8.79 -0.86
N PRO A 15 -11.31 -9.88 -1.49
CA PRO A 15 -10.49 -11.07 -1.75
C PRO A 15 -9.16 -10.73 -2.43
N GLY A 16 -8.08 -11.39 -2.00
CA GLY A 16 -6.72 -11.13 -2.47
C GLY A 16 -6.02 -9.92 -1.85
N SER A 17 -6.70 -9.14 -1.01
CA SER A 17 -6.07 -8.02 -0.29
C SER A 17 -5.11 -8.53 0.79
N LEU A 18 -3.96 -7.85 0.90
CA LEU A 18 -3.00 -8.04 1.99
C LEU A 18 -3.18 -6.94 3.04
N PHE A 19 -2.98 -7.30 4.32
CA PHE A 19 -2.89 -6.31 5.41
C PHE A 19 -1.91 -6.75 6.49
N GLY A 20 -1.41 -5.77 7.25
CA GLY A 20 -0.50 -5.99 8.38
C GLY A 20 0.98 -6.02 8.01
N GLU A 21 1.32 -5.92 6.74
CA GLU A 21 2.68 -5.83 6.22
C GLU A 21 3.39 -4.56 6.71
N TRP A 22 2.67 -3.44 6.85
CA TRP A 22 3.26 -2.15 7.23
C TRP A 22 3.93 -2.16 8.59
N ALA A 23 3.25 -2.72 9.59
CA ALA A 23 3.79 -2.83 10.93
C ALA A 23 5.07 -3.69 10.94
N LEU A 24 5.11 -4.73 10.11
CA LEU A 24 6.25 -5.64 10.03
C LEU A 24 7.45 -5.03 9.29
N LEU A 25 7.19 -4.30 8.20
CA LEU A 25 8.23 -3.62 7.42
C LEU A 25 8.92 -2.53 8.24
N ASN A 26 8.15 -1.70 8.95
CA ASN A 26 8.67 -0.54 9.68
C ASN A 26 8.96 -0.83 11.16
N ASN A 27 8.63 -2.03 11.65
CA ASN A 27 8.71 -2.39 13.07
C ASN A 27 7.89 -1.45 13.97
N ASP A 28 6.70 -1.07 13.51
CA ASP A 28 5.77 -0.15 14.14
C ASP A 28 4.57 -0.88 14.77
N PRO A 29 3.87 -0.28 15.76
CA PRO A 29 2.58 -0.79 16.22
C PRO A 29 1.55 -0.88 15.08
N ARG A 30 0.53 -1.75 15.25
CA ARG A 30 -0.60 -1.81 14.31
C ARG A 30 -1.28 -0.44 14.24
N SER A 31 -1.39 0.11 13.04
CA SER A 31 -1.97 1.44 12.80
C SER A 31 -3.50 1.44 12.63
N ALA A 32 -4.10 0.26 12.45
CA ALA A 32 -5.53 0.07 12.29
C ALA A 32 -5.96 -1.30 12.82
N THR A 33 -7.23 -1.38 13.23
CA THR A 33 -7.94 -2.63 13.50
C THR A 33 -8.56 -3.14 12.20
N VAL A 34 -8.52 -4.45 11.97
CA VAL A 34 -9.18 -5.10 10.83
C VAL A 34 -10.26 -6.04 11.38
N THR A 35 -11.48 -5.87 10.91
CA THR A 35 -12.65 -6.67 11.33
C THR A 35 -13.29 -7.29 10.08
N CYS A 36 -13.60 -8.58 10.14
CA CYS A 36 -14.30 -9.25 9.06
C CYS A 36 -15.80 -8.89 9.11
N HIS A 37 -16.37 -8.46 7.99
CA HIS A 37 -17.81 -8.17 7.88
C HIS A 37 -18.65 -9.43 7.58
N THR A 38 -17.99 -10.50 7.15
CA THR A 38 -18.56 -11.82 6.85
C THR A 38 -17.53 -12.88 7.24
N ASP A 39 -17.92 -14.16 7.19
CA ASP A 39 -16.95 -15.26 7.29
C ASP A 39 -15.91 -15.15 6.17
N CYS A 40 -14.65 -15.38 6.52
CA CYS A 40 -13.49 -15.18 5.66
C CYS A 40 -12.45 -16.29 5.91
N GLU A 41 -11.70 -16.63 4.87
CA GLU A 41 -10.53 -17.52 4.95
C GLU A 41 -9.26 -16.73 4.59
N PHE A 42 -8.17 -17.01 5.30
CA PHE A 42 -6.91 -16.28 5.13
C PHE A 42 -5.72 -17.22 5.03
N LEU A 43 -4.77 -16.85 4.18
CA LEU A 43 -3.40 -17.34 4.29
C LEU A 43 -2.65 -16.44 5.28
N VAL A 44 -2.06 -17.05 6.31
CA VAL A 44 -1.38 -16.32 7.38
C VAL A 44 0.11 -16.67 7.35
N ILE A 45 0.96 -15.64 7.37
CA ILE A 45 2.40 -15.77 7.56
C ILE A 45 2.79 -15.21 8.91
N GLU A 46 3.55 -15.97 9.70
CA GLU A 46 4.05 -15.49 10.98
C GLU A 46 5.17 -14.46 10.79
N LYS A 47 5.40 -13.63 11.81
CA LYS A 47 6.41 -12.57 11.76
C LYS A 47 7.81 -13.11 11.42
N CYS A 48 8.21 -14.23 12.03
CA CYS A 48 9.52 -14.84 11.82
C CYS A 48 9.71 -15.27 10.34
N ASP A 49 8.69 -15.85 9.74
CA ASP A 49 8.70 -16.26 8.33
C ASP A 49 8.66 -15.06 7.39
N PHE A 50 7.86 -14.04 7.72
CA PHE A 50 7.82 -12.79 6.98
C PHE A 50 9.19 -12.11 6.97
N ASP A 51 9.84 -11.99 8.13
CA ASP A 51 11.16 -11.38 8.25
C ASP A 51 12.22 -12.16 7.46
N ARG A 52 12.11 -13.50 7.43
CA ARG A 52 13.06 -14.38 6.74
C ARG A 52 12.90 -14.38 5.22
N VAL A 53 11.67 -14.33 4.70
CA VAL A 53 11.39 -14.64 3.28
C VAL A 53 10.84 -13.44 2.51
N VAL A 54 10.04 -12.57 3.14
CA VAL A 54 9.23 -11.58 2.42
C VAL A 54 9.75 -10.15 2.61
N LYS A 55 10.26 -9.84 3.81
CA LYS A 55 10.60 -8.47 4.21
C LYS A 55 11.63 -7.81 3.30
N GLN A 56 12.67 -8.54 2.93
CA GLN A 56 13.75 -8.00 2.09
C GLN A 56 13.24 -7.66 0.68
N GLU A 57 12.48 -8.55 0.05
CA GLU A 57 11.91 -8.31 -1.29
C GLU A 57 10.92 -7.16 -1.29
N MET A 58 10.05 -7.06 -0.27
CA MET A 58 9.14 -5.93 -0.13
C MET A 58 9.86 -4.60 0.12
N ALA A 59 10.90 -4.59 0.94
CA ALA A 59 11.70 -3.40 1.19
C ALA A 59 12.40 -2.92 -0.08
N LYS A 60 12.96 -3.85 -0.85
CA LYS A 60 13.58 -3.57 -2.16
C LYS A 60 12.55 -3.00 -3.15
N ALA A 61 11.39 -3.63 -3.30
CA ALA A 61 10.33 -3.14 -4.17
C ALA A 61 9.83 -1.75 -3.76
N LYS A 62 9.72 -1.48 -2.45
CA LYS A 62 9.39 -0.15 -1.91
C LYS A 62 10.45 0.87 -2.32
N GLN A 63 11.73 0.54 -2.15
CA GLN A 63 12.85 1.43 -2.46
C GLN A 63 12.91 1.76 -3.96
N GLU A 64 12.82 0.77 -4.83
CA GLU A 64 12.80 0.97 -6.29
C GLU A 64 11.65 1.90 -6.72
N LYS A 65 10.48 1.72 -6.13
CA LYS A 65 9.30 2.55 -6.43
C LYS A 65 9.47 3.98 -5.92
N LEU A 66 10.04 4.14 -4.74
CA LEU A 66 10.33 5.44 -4.14
C LEU A 66 11.33 6.22 -5.01
N GLU A 67 12.40 5.57 -5.45
CA GLU A 67 13.39 6.14 -6.36
C GLU A 67 12.76 6.59 -7.69
N PHE A 68 11.93 5.74 -8.29
CA PHE A 68 11.20 6.08 -9.51
C PHE A 68 10.31 7.32 -9.33
N LEU A 69 9.50 7.37 -8.27
CA LEU A 69 8.61 8.51 -8.03
C LEU A 69 9.40 9.80 -7.78
N HIS A 70 10.51 9.73 -7.04
CA HIS A 70 11.38 10.89 -6.81
C HIS A 70 12.06 11.40 -8.08
N ALA A 71 12.37 10.50 -9.01
CA ALA A 71 13.00 10.85 -10.27
C ALA A 71 12.03 11.48 -11.28
N TYR A 72 10.80 10.98 -11.37
CA TYR A 72 9.92 11.26 -12.51
C TYR A 72 8.61 11.98 -12.20
N VAL A 73 8.13 11.97 -10.95
CA VAL A 73 6.82 12.55 -10.62
C VAL A 73 6.98 13.93 -9.98
N PRO A 74 6.55 15.02 -10.65
CA PRO A 74 6.62 16.36 -10.10
C PRO A 74 5.85 16.50 -8.78
N GLY A 75 6.36 17.30 -7.85
CA GLY A 75 5.72 17.55 -6.56
C GLY A 75 5.98 16.50 -5.46
N ILE A 76 6.46 15.30 -5.82
CA ILE A 76 6.74 14.21 -4.85
C ILE A 76 7.77 14.61 -3.78
N LYS A 77 8.81 15.38 -4.14
CA LYS A 77 9.86 15.79 -3.20
C LYS A 77 9.37 16.63 -2.02
N GLN A 78 8.19 17.24 -2.12
CA GLN A 78 7.60 18.11 -1.10
C GLN A 78 6.61 17.35 -0.20
N MET A 79 6.32 16.09 -0.51
CA MET A 79 5.36 15.28 0.25
C MET A 79 6.00 14.71 1.52
N SER A 80 5.22 14.65 2.60
CA SER A 80 5.66 14.00 3.84
C SER A 80 5.79 12.49 3.66
N SER A 81 6.68 11.86 4.44
CA SER A 81 6.90 10.41 4.40
C SER A 81 5.61 9.60 4.54
N ARG A 82 4.69 10.00 5.44
CA ARG A 82 3.38 9.32 5.60
C ARG A 82 2.49 9.42 4.37
N LYS A 83 2.42 10.60 3.72
CA LYS A 83 1.63 10.76 2.49
C LYS A 83 2.24 9.96 1.35
N MET A 84 3.57 9.89 1.30
CA MET A 84 4.31 9.07 0.36
C MET A 84 4.05 7.59 0.53
N ASP A 85 4.04 7.08 1.77
CA ASP A 85 3.72 5.68 2.07
C ASP A 85 2.31 5.28 1.59
N VAL A 86 1.32 6.18 1.76
CA VAL A 86 -0.02 5.97 1.21
C VAL A 86 0.01 5.98 -0.32
N MET A 87 0.67 6.98 -0.91
CA MET A 87 0.75 7.12 -2.36
C MET A 87 1.45 5.93 -3.04
N LEU A 88 2.49 5.38 -2.42
CA LEU A 88 3.21 4.21 -2.91
C LEU A 88 2.30 2.98 -3.04
N LYS A 89 1.16 2.91 -2.34
CA LYS A 89 0.19 1.82 -2.52
C LYS A 89 -0.73 2.03 -3.72
N CYS A 90 -0.97 3.28 -4.11
CA CYS A 90 -1.94 3.63 -5.15
C CYS A 90 -1.40 3.44 -6.57
N PHE A 91 -0.08 3.35 -6.73
CA PHE A 91 0.53 3.09 -8.02
C PHE A 91 0.64 1.59 -8.28
N GLU A 92 0.35 1.14 -9.49
CA GLU A 92 0.57 -0.24 -9.91
C GLU A 92 1.50 -0.28 -11.11
N ARG A 93 2.44 -1.23 -11.11
CA ARG A 93 3.28 -1.47 -12.29
C ARG A 93 2.43 -2.16 -13.34
N LYS A 94 2.28 -1.55 -14.50
CA LYS A 94 1.56 -2.14 -15.65
C LYS A 94 2.52 -2.34 -16.81
N MET A 95 2.66 -3.59 -17.26
CA MET A 95 3.32 -3.92 -18.52
C MET A 95 2.25 -3.89 -19.62
N VAL A 96 2.50 -3.16 -20.69
CA VAL A 96 1.56 -3.03 -21.80
C VAL A 96 2.26 -3.35 -23.12
N PRO A 97 1.55 -3.92 -24.11
CA PRO A 97 2.14 -4.21 -25.41
C PRO A 97 2.52 -2.92 -26.15
N LEU A 98 3.36 -3.08 -27.16
CA LEU A 98 3.65 -2.00 -28.12
C LEU A 98 2.33 -1.47 -28.70
N ASN A 99 2.22 -0.14 -28.85
CA ASN A 99 1.03 0.56 -29.32
C ASN A 99 -0.20 0.54 -28.39
N HIS A 100 -0.03 0.23 -27.11
CA HIS A 100 -1.12 0.39 -26.14
C HIS A 100 -1.52 1.86 -25.96
N VAL A 101 -2.80 2.15 -26.13
CA VAL A 101 -3.40 3.48 -25.89
C VAL A 101 -3.96 3.51 -24.47
N PHE A 102 -3.41 4.40 -23.63
CA PHE A 102 -3.91 4.58 -22.25
C PHE A 102 -5.06 5.57 -22.15
N MET A 103 -5.03 6.61 -22.99
CA MET A 103 -6.02 7.69 -23.01
C MET A 103 -6.15 8.19 -24.45
N GLU A 104 -7.36 8.61 -24.82
CA GLU A 104 -7.64 9.16 -26.14
C GLU A 104 -7.85 10.67 -26.08
N GLN A 105 -7.55 11.37 -27.17
CA GLN A 105 -7.83 12.80 -27.28
C GLN A 105 -9.34 13.06 -27.12
N GLY A 106 -9.69 13.99 -26.23
CA GLY A 106 -11.09 14.32 -25.95
C GLY A 106 -11.73 13.47 -24.85
N GLN A 107 -11.01 12.48 -24.30
CA GLN A 107 -11.44 11.77 -23.10
C GLN A 107 -11.46 12.72 -21.89
N ILE A 108 -12.55 12.69 -21.12
CA ILE A 108 -12.65 13.41 -19.84
C ILE A 108 -11.94 12.58 -18.76
N GLY A 109 -11.08 13.24 -17.98
CA GLY A 109 -10.32 12.65 -16.87
C GLY A 109 -11.04 12.70 -15.53
#